data_AF-A0A934DI14-F1
#
_entry.id   AF-A0A934DI14-F1
#
_cell.length_a   1.000
_cell.length_b   1.000
_cell.length_c   1.000
_cell.angle_alpha   90.00
_cell.angle_beta   90.00
_cell.angle_gamma   90.00
#
_symmetry.space_group_name_H-M   'P 1'
#
loop_
_entity.id
_entity.type
_entity.pdbx_description
1 polymer ?
#
loop_
_entity_poly.entity_id
_entity_poly.type
_entity_poly.pdbx_seq_one_letter_code
_entity_poly.pdbx_strand_id
1 'polypeptide(L)' 'MRFQDYVRQQGYKRYTGTVSAAVYGYLRCENPARAQWWFKPGSYQCAGCKAQCETDSPEGFQTFLTLDGNDG' A
#
# COMPACT_ATOMS: atom_id res chain seq x y z
N MET A 1 15.01 -14.67 -2.28
CA MET A 1 14.78 -13.23 -2.54
C MET A 1 13.65 -12.77 -1.62
N ARG A 2 13.76 -11.60 -0.96
CA ARG A 2 12.68 -11.08 -0.12
C ARG A 2 11.66 -10.38 -1.03
N PHE A 3 10.37 -10.59 -0.80
CA PHE A 3 9.30 -9.99 -1.63
C PHE A 3 9.39 -8.46 -1.71
N GLN A 4 9.89 -7.81 -0.65
CA GLN A 4 10.15 -6.37 -0.64
C GLN A 4 11.12 -5.92 -1.75
N ASP A 5 12.16 -6.70 -2.05
CA ASP A 5 13.09 -6.39 -3.14
C ASP A 5 12.44 -6.52 -4.51
N TYR A 6 11.51 -7.47 -4.68
CA TYR A 6 10.72 -7.62 -5.91
C TYR A 6 9.81 -6.40 -6.11
N VAL A 7 9.07 -6.01 -5.07
CA VAL A 7 8.15 -4.86 -5.09
C VAL A 7 8.90 -3.55 -5.38
N ARG A 8 10.11 -3.37 -4.82
CA ARG A 8 10.98 -2.23 -5.13
C ARG A 8 11.46 -2.22 -6.59
N GLN A 9 11.86 -3.38 -7.12
CA GLN A 9 12.29 -3.49 -8.53
C GLN A 9 11.15 -3.23 -9.52
N GLN A 10 9.91 -3.52 -9.13
CA GLN A 10 8.70 -3.21 -9.90
C GLN A 10 8.32 -1.72 -9.89
N GLY A 11 9.09 -0.87 -9.20
CA GLY A 11 8.85 0.58 -9.14
C GLY A 11 7.84 1.02 -8.09
N TYR A 12 7.42 0.14 -7.18
CA TYR A 12 6.58 0.57 -6.06
C TYR A 12 7.41 1.39 -5.05
N LYS A 13 6.78 2.42 -4.51
CA LYS A 13 7.31 3.26 -3.44
C LYS A 13 6.74 2.83 -2.10
N ARG A 14 7.51 2.97 -1.03
CA ARG A 14 7.05 2.63 0.32
C ARG A 14 5.91 3.57 0.70
N TYR A 15 4.75 3.02 1.04
CA TYR A 15 3.61 3.79 1.49
C TYR A 15 3.71 3.98 3.01
N THR A 16 3.87 5.22 3.44
CA THR A 16 4.02 5.61 4.86
C THR A 16 2.76 6.25 5.43
N GLY A 17 1.66 6.24 4.67
CA GLY A 17 0.39 6.82 5.08
C GLY A 17 -0.39 5.90 6.00
N THR A 18 -1.50 6.42 6.52
CA THR A 18 -2.43 5.64 7.32
C THR A 18 -3.30 4.81 6.40
N VAL A 19 -3.39 3.51 6.68
CA VAL A 19 -4.33 2.60 6.01
C VAL A 19 -5.47 2.29 6.97
N SER A 20 -6.70 2.49 6.50
CA SER A 20 -7.92 2.24 7.24
C SER A 20 -8.06 0.77 7.62
N ALA A 21 -8.64 0.52 8.80
CA ALA A 21 -8.96 -0.82 9.28
C ALA A 21 -9.82 -1.63 8.29
N ALA A 22 -10.67 -0.94 7.52
CA ALA A 22 -11.55 -1.55 6.53
C ALA A 22 -10.78 -2.31 5.43
N VAL A 23 -9.61 -1.81 5.01
CA VAL A 23 -8.76 -2.45 3.99
C VAL A 23 -8.28 -3.81 4.49
N TYR A 24 -7.84 -3.86 5.75
CA TYR A 24 -7.40 -5.12 6.36
C TYR A 24 -8.56 -6.10 6.54
N GLY A 25 -9.76 -5.62 6.88
CA GLY A 25 -10.96 -6.44 6.95
C GLY A 25 -11.33 -7.04 5.59
N TYR A 26 -11.32 -6.22 4.54
CA TYR A 26 -11.59 -6.65 3.17
C TYR A 26 -10.59 -7.72 2.69
N LEU A 27 -9.30 -7.49 2.93
CA LEU A 27 -8.22 -8.41 2.56
C LEU A 27 -8.05 -9.58 3.54
N ARG A 28 -8.91 -9.68 4.56
CA ARG A 28 -8.85 -10.67 5.65
C ARG A 28 -7.44 -10.80 6.27
N CYS A 29 -6.80 -9.66 6.51
CA CYS A 29 -5.44 -9.62 7.05
C CYS A 29 -5.45 -9.97 8.54
N GLU A 30 -4.85 -11.09 8.92
CA GLU A 30 -4.77 -11.55 10.32
C GLU A 30 -3.87 -10.65 11.20
N ASN A 31 -2.86 -10.00 10.61
CA ASN A 31 -1.86 -9.22 11.34
C ASN A 31 -1.62 -7.84 10.70
N PRO A 32 -2.56 -6.89 10.83
CA PRO A 32 -2.42 -5.55 10.26
C PRO A 32 -1.23 -4.79 10.84
N ALA A 33 -0.84 -5.04 12.09
CA ALA A 33 0.32 -4.42 12.74
C ALA A 33 1.67 -4.75 12.07
N ARG A 34 1.74 -5.82 11.27
CA ARG A 34 2.96 -6.20 10.52
C ARG A 34 2.86 -5.81 9.05
N ALA A 35 1.74 -5.26 8.59
CA ALA A 35 1.54 -4.87 7.21
C ALA A 35 2.52 -3.76 6.81
N GLN A 36 3.15 -3.93 5.66
CA GLN A 36 4.01 -2.93 5.04
C GLN A 36 3.51 -2.70 3.64
N TRP A 37 2.88 -1.54 3.45
CA TRP A 37 2.27 -1.19 2.19
C TRP A 37 3.26 -0.50 1.27
N TRP A 38 3.11 -0.80 -0.01
CA TRP A 38 3.85 -0.21 -1.12
C TRP A 38 2.84 0.25 -2.15
N PHE A 39 3.11 1.38 -2.77
CA PHE A 39 2.21 2.04 -3.70
C PHE A 39 2.91 2.27 -5.04
N LYS A 40 2.19 1.97 -6.12
CA LYS A 40 2.46 2.48 -7.46
C LYS A 40 1.14 3.06 -8.00
N PRO A 41 1.17 4.01 -8.95
CA PRO A 41 -0.06 4.49 -9.58
C PRO A 41 -0.90 3.31 -10.09
N GLY A 42 -2.12 3.18 -9.57
CA GLY A 42 -3.06 2.11 -9.91
C GLY A 42 -2.92 0.79 -9.15
N SER A 43 -2.02 0.67 -8.16
CA SER A 43 -1.93 -0.57 -7.34
C SER A 43 -1.20 -0.37 -6.00
N TYR A 44 -1.70 -1.04 -4.98
CA TYR A 44 -1.15 -1.12 -3.63
C TYR A 44 -0.81 -2.56 -3.29
N GLN A 45 0.44 -2.77 -2.87
CA GLN A 45 0.98 -4.09 -2.58
C GLN A 45 1.44 -4.15 -1.13
N CYS A 46 0.90 -5.10 -0.37
CA CYS A 46 1.39 -5.42 0.97
C CYS A 46 2.57 -6.39 0.89
N ALA A 47 3.66 -6.08 1.56
CA ALA A 47 4.84 -6.93 1.71
C ALA A 47 5.14 -7.28 3.18
N GLY A 48 4.16 -7.07 4.07
CA GLY A 48 4.29 -7.27 5.52
C GLY A 48 3.86 -8.65 6.02
N CYS A 49 2.92 -9.30 5.31
CA CYS A 49 2.43 -10.63 5.61
C CYS A 49 2.80 -11.63 4.50
N LYS A 50 2.74 -12.94 4.81
CA LYS A 50 2.99 -14.00 3.81
C LYS A 50 1.99 -14.00 2.65
N ALA A 51 0.79 -13.47 2.87
CA ALA A 51 -0.28 -13.44 1.89
C ALA A 51 -0.01 -12.48 0.72
N GLN A 52 0.89 -11.51 0.88
CA GLN A 52 1.30 -10.58 -0.19
C GLN A 52 0.10 -9.95 -0.90
N CYS A 53 -0.86 -9.44 -0.12
CA CYS A 53 -2.13 -8.94 -0.66
C CYS A 53 -1.89 -7.74 -1.58
N GLU A 54 -2.58 -7.73 -2.73
CA GLU A 54 -2.61 -6.61 -3.67
C GLU A 54 -4.04 -6.06 -3.76
N THR A 55 -4.16 -4.74 -3.91
CA THR A 55 -5.42 -4.06 -4.19
C THR A 55 -5.17 -2.89 -5.12
N ASP A 56 -5.97 -2.76 -6.18
CA ASP A 56 -5.96 -1.58 -7.05
C ASP A 56 -6.79 -0.42 -6.48
N SER A 57 -7.72 -0.72 -5.56
CA SER A 57 -8.54 0.30 -4.91
C SER A 57 -7.72 1.20 -3.98
N PRO A 58 -7.77 2.53 -4.16
CA PRO A 58 -7.22 3.50 -3.21
C PRO A 58 -8.11 3.68 -1.97
N GLU A 59 -9.27 3.02 -1.92
CA GLU A 59 -10.21 3.10 -0.81
C GLU A 59 -9.56 2.68 0.51
N GLY A 60 -9.64 3.55 1.51
CA GLY A 60 -9.02 3.33 2.81
C GLY A 60 -7.51 3.54 2.85
N PHE A 61 -6.84 3.83 1.73
CA PHE A 61 -5.51 4.40 1.73
C PHE A 61 -5.64 5.91 1.80
N GLN A 62 -5.05 6.52 2.83
CA GLN A 62 -4.94 7.97 2.89
C GLN A 62 -3.99 8.43 1.78
N THR A 63 -4.52 8.81 0.62
CA THR A 63 -3.72 9.47 -0.41
C THR A 63 -3.17 10.73 0.21
N PHE A 64 -1.84 10.81 0.34
CA PHE A 64 -1.21 12.10 0.55
C PHE A 64 -1.63 12.94 -0.65
N LEU A 65 -2.41 14.00 -0.41
CA LEU A 65 -2.42 15.14 -1.29
C LEU A 65 -0.98 15.66 -1.26
N THR A 66 -0.13 15.12 -2.14
CA THR A 66 1.00 15.91 -2.59
C THR A 66 0.36 17.13 -3.22
N LEU A 67 0.42 18.25 -2.50
CA LEU A 67 0.19 19.59 -3.01
C LEU A 67 1.22 19.84 -4.13
N ASP A 68 1.05 19.17 -5.27
CA ASP A 68 1.72 19.47 -6.52
C ASP A 68 0.59 19.67 -7.54
N GLY A 69 0.01 20.85 -7.45
CA GLY A 69 -1.20 21.21 -8.15
C GLY A 69 -1.44 22.70 -7.99
N ASN A 70 -0.44 23.50 -8.36
CA ASN A 70 -0.56 24.81 -8.99
C ASN A 70 -2.00 25.38 -9.01
N ASP A 71 -2.37 26.05 -7.91
CA ASP A 71 -3.49 27.00 -7.87
C ASP A 71 -3.04 28.22 -8.69
N GLY A 72 -3.68 28.43 -9.84
CA GLY A 72 -3.29 29.39 -10.87
C GLY A 72 -3.73 30.82 -10.60
#